data_AF-A0A173RJ34-F1
#
_entry.id   AF-A0A173RJ34-F1
#
_cell.length_a   1.000
_cell.length_b   1.000
_cell.length_c   1.000
_cell.angle_alpha   90.00
_cell.angle_beta   90.00
_cell.angle_gamma   90.00
#
_symmetry.space_group_name_H-M   'P 1'
#
loop_
_entity.id
_entity.type
_entity.pdbx_description
1 polymer ?
#
loop_
_entity_poly.entity_id
_entity_poly.type
_entity_poly.pdbx_seq_one_letter_code
_entity_poly.pdbx_strand_id
1 'polypeptide(L)'
;MKKKECAYCKKEFDSNRKRSAEHIFPQVLLELFPEQDVSFTPERTFKDNFGLTIADVCSECNNGILSGLDQYGGKLIKEQFLEEIDYNLKDSEIEKEIDYSIFVKWIIKITYNYMRSRKTDCSFITKYIECILEDKEMPDAFNVFMGVHVNTTPLPERCYEYKPLEIVEEPRLIGTALGLSMLHDLPLDYNRVIISGSEATLCLRFGNAIIYIVFWKNNSIKEMRTKYVDLLQKEFNFKMLKPGKNKYKLKRVTASSNISMGYWHLLSRSALRQDDMLVDSLIHGRDVKAVRKSFESMRSEEDWRASQLLVERDMFPENRRVKKEYEDFFRNRD
;
A
#
# COMPACT_ATOMS: atom_id res chain seq x y z
N MET A 1 16.30 15.48 -31.65
CA MET A 1 15.38 14.93 -30.62
C MET A 1 16.08 13.80 -29.89
N LYS A 2 16.17 13.82 -28.55
CA LYS A 2 16.60 12.62 -27.81
C LYS A 2 15.63 11.49 -28.19
N LYS A 3 16.15 10.39 -28.73
CA LYS A 3 15.33 9.21 -29.02
C LYS A 3 14.75 8.71 -27.69
N LYS A 4 13.49 8.31 -27.72
CA LYS A 4 12.80 7.79 -26.53
C LYS A 4 13.24 6.33 -26.36
N GLU A 5 13.68 5.98 -25.16
CA GLU A 5 14.14 4.63 -24.81
C GLU A 5 13.18 3.97 -23.83
N CYS A 6 13.19 2.64 -23.80
CA CYS A 6 12.49 1.86 -22.79
C CYS A 6 13.07 2.14 -21.40
N ALA A 7 12.21 2.46 -20.42
CA ALA A 7 12.64 2.77 -19.07
C ALA A 7 13.38 1.61 -18.36
N TYR A 8 13.14 0.36 -18.80
CA TYR A 8 13.78 -0.84 -18.28
C TYR A 8 15.04 -1.20 -19.06
N CYS A 9 14.90 -1.73 -20.28
CA CYS A 9 16.06 -2.25 -21.03
C CYS A 9 16.93 -1.19 -21.71
N LYS A 10 16.57 0.11 -21.62
CA LYS A 10 17.26 1.26 -22.23
C LYS A 10 17.43 1.20 -23.76
N LYS A 11 16.85 0.19 -24.42
CA LYS A 11 16.81 0.11 -25.88
C LYS A 11 15.84 1.15 -26.44
N GLU A 12 16.24 1.78 -27.55
CA GLU A 12 15.43 2.76 -28.27
C GLU A 12 14.13 2.13 -28.79
N PHE A 13 13.04 2.90 -28.81
CA PHE A 13 11.83 2.47 -29.50
C PHE A 13 12.01 2.56 -31.03
N ASP A 14 11.56 1.54 -31.74
CA ASP A 14 11.58 1.46 -33.20
C ASP A 14 10.34 0.71 -33.73
N SER A 15 10.31 0.36 -35.02
CA SER A 15 9.19 -0.34 -35.64
C SER A 15 8.89 -1.70 -35.02
N ASN A 16 9.90 -2.36 -34.47
CA ASN A 16 9.83 -3.69 -33.85
C ASN A 16 9.66 -3.60 -32.34
N ARG A 17 10.20 -2.54 -31.71
CA ARG A 17 10.11 -2.27 -30.27
C ARG A 17 9.12 -1.15 -30.00
N LYS A 18 7.84 -1.53 -29.93
CA LYS A 18 6.74 -0.60 -29.67
C LYS A 18 6.63 -0.24 -28.18
N ARG A 19 6.15 0.97 -27.93
CA ARG A 19 5.74 1.42 -26.59
C ARG A 19 4.51 0.64 -26.13
N SER A 20 4.47 0.35 -24.85
CA SER A 20 3.33 -0.24 -24.15
C SER A 20 3.00 0.59 -22.91
N ALA A 21 1.72 0.61 -22.53
CA ALA A 21 1.26 1.17 -21.28
C ALA A 21 1.39 0.10 -20.19
N GLU A 22 2.12 0.43 -19.14
CA GLU A 22 2.35 -0.44 -17.99
C GLU A 22 1.59 0.08 -16.78
N HIS A 23 0.84 -0.79 -16.10
CA HIS A 23 0.11 -0.37 -14.90
C HIS A 23 1.06 -0.21 -13.70
N ILE A 24 0.76 0.76 -12.83
CA ILE A 24 1.54 0.95 -11.60
C ILE A 24 1.19 -0.13 -10.58
N PHE A 25 -0.09 -0.24 -10.24
CA PHE A 25 -0.62 -1.47 -9.64
C PHE A 25 -0.94 -2.44 -10.77
N PRO A 26 -0.39 -3.67 -10.76
CA PRO A 26 -0.65 -4.64 -11.81
C PRO A 26 -2.15 -4.85 -12.05
N GLN A 27 -2.54 -5.04 -13.31
CA GLN A 27 -3.93 -5.28 -13.69
C GLN A 27 -4.57 -6.42 -12.87
N VAL A 28 -3.82 -7.49 -12.62
CA VAL A 28 -4.27 -8.61 -11.78
C VAL A 28 -4.61 -8.19 -10.34
N LEU A 29 -3.94 -7.18 -9.77
CA LEU A 29 -4.31 -6.65 -8.44
C LEU A 29 -5.57 -5.79 -8.52
N LEU A 30 -5.69 -4.95 -9.55
CA LEU A 30 -6.88 -4.12 -9.75
C LEU A 30 -8.15 -4.99 -9.88
N GLU A 31 -8.03 -6.14 -10.54
CA GLU A 31 -9.12 -7.11 -10.69
C GLU A 31 -9.48 -7.84 -9.38
N LEU A 32 -8.56 -7.92 -8.41
CA LEU A 32 -8.83 -8.49 -7.08
C LEU A 32 -9.57 -7.51 -6.15
N PHE A 33 -9.47 -6.21 -6.40
CA PHE A 33 -10.09 -5.15 -5.60
C PHE A 33 -10.94 -4.21 -6.48
N PRO A 34 -11.96 -4.74 -7.20
CA PRO A 34 -12.77 -3.95 -8.14
C PRO A 34 -13.54 -2.80 -7.46
N GLU A 35 -13.74 -2.89 -6.15
CA GLU A 35 -14.36 -1.85 -5.33
C GLU A 35 -13.48 -0.60 -5.16
N GLN A 36 -12.16 -0.70 -5.37
CA GLN A 36 -11.28 0.45 -5.43
C GLN A 36 -11.21 1.00 -6.87
N ASP A 37 -12.28 1.68 -7.29
CA ASP A 37 -12.40 2.27 -8.63
C ASP A 37 -11.92 3.75 -8.72
N VAL A 38 -11.15 4.17 -7.71
CA VAL A 38 -10.53 5.48 -7.62
C VAL A 38 -9.01 5.31 -7.51
N SER A 39 -8.29 5.94 -8.44
CA SER A 39 -6.84 6.10 -8.34
C SER A 39 -6.48 7.27 -7.44
N PHE A 40 -5.61 7.00 -6.47
CA PHE A 40 -5.05 7.98 -5.54
C PHE A 40 -3.57 8.20 -5.81
N THR A 41 -3.20 9.45 -6.04
CA THR A 41 -1.81 9.92 -6.05
C THR A 41 -1.71 11.22 -5.27
N PRO A 42 -0.54 11.57 -4.70
CA PRO A 42 -0.41 12.84 -3.98
C PRO A 42 -0.82 14.10 -4.76
N GLU A 43 -0.74 14.11 -6.10
CA GLU A 43 -1.23 15.25 -6.91
C GLU A 43 -2.65 15.11 -7.44
N ARG A 44 -3.20 13.90 -7.54
CA ARG A 44 -4.44 13.65 -8.27
C ARG A 44 -5.22 12.51 -7.64
N THR A 45 -6.51 12.75 -7.48
CA THR A 45 -7.52 11.73 -7.18
C THR A 45 -8.51 11.72 -8.33
N PHE A 46 -8.73 10.59 -8.96
CA PHE A 46 -9.65 10.49 -10.07
C PHE A 46 -10.28 9.09 -10.14
N LYS A 47 -11.57 9.05 -10.47
CA LYS A 47 -12.30 7.81 -10.66
C LYS A 47 -11.91 7.18 -12.00
N ASP A 48 -11.24 6.04 -11.96
CA ASP A 48 -10.83 5.26 -13.12
C ASP A 48 -10.95 3.76 -12.87
N ASN A 49 -11.67 3.07 -13.75
CA ASN A 49 -11.87 1.63 -13.61
C ASN A 49 -10.69 0.80 -14.15
N PHE A 50 -9.57 1.47 -14.47
CA PHE A 50 -8.42 0.87 -15.16
C PHE A 50 -7.09 1.08 -14.42
N GLY A 51 -7.06 1.94 -13.39
CA GLY A 51 -5.86 2.28 -12.65
C GLY A 51 -4.83 3.11 -13.44
N LEU A 52 -3.84 3.63 -12.70
CA LEU A 52 -2.76 4.45 -13.24
C LEU A 52 -1.80 3.64 -14.13
N THR A 53 -1.45 4.18 -15.30
CA THR A 53 -0.49 3.58 -16.25
C THR A 53 0.63 4.55 -16.64
N ILE A 54 1.76 4.00 -17.11
CA ILE A 54 2.88 4.74 -17.68
C ILE A 54 3.30 4.15 -19.04
N ALA A 55 3.43 5.01 -20.06
CA ALA A 55 3.63 4.60 -21.46
C ALA A 55 5.08 4.84 -21.96
N ASP A 56 6.06 4.30 -21.24
CA ASP A 56 7.49 4.41 -21.54
C ASP A 56 8.25 3.08 -21.37
N VAL A 57 7.53 1.96 -21.38
CA VAL A 57 8.06 0.59 -21.37
C VAL A 57 7.87 -0.03 -22.75
N CYS A 58 8.79 -0.89 -23.20
CA CYS A 58 8.61 -1.63 -24.46
C CYS A 58 7.78 -2.90 -24.24
N SER A 59 7.07 -3.33 -25.30
CA SER A 59 6.23 -4.53 -25.28
C SER A 59 6.96 -5.80 -24.85
N GLU A 60 8.23 -5.96 -25.21
CA GLU A 60 9.04 -7.12 -24.80
C GLU A 60 9.28 -7.17 -23.28
N CYS A 61 9.64 -6.04 -22.66
CA CYS A 61 9.80 -5.99 -21.20
C CYS A 61 8.46 -6.18 -20.51
N ASN A 62 7.42 -5.46 -20.97
CA ASN A 62 6.10 -5.49 -20.36
C ASN A 62 5.51 -6.90 -20.40
N ASN A 63 5.41 -7.50 -21.59
CA ASN A 63 4.79 -8.81 -21.77
C ASN A 63 5.71 -9.99 -21.38
N GLY A 64 6.97 -9.71 -21.05
CA GLY A 64 7.96 -10.70 -20.63
C GLY A 64 8.12 -10.73 -19.11
N ILE A 65 9.34 -10.43 -18.65
CA ILE A 65 9.73 -10.55 -17.24
C ILE A 65 8.85 -9.73 -16.29
N LEU A 66 8.36 -8.56 -16.71
CA LEU A 66 7.53 -7.69 -15.86
C LEU A 66 6.14 -8.28 -15.61
N SER A 67 5.53 -8.90 -16.62
CA SER A 67 4.28 -9.64 -16.50
C SER A 67 4.45 -10.88 -15.61
N GLY A 68 5.59 -11.58 -15.70
CA GLY A 68 5.90 -12.70 -14.80
C GLY A 68 5.93 -12.30 -13.33
N LEU A 69 6.53 -11.14 -13.00
CA LEU A 69 6.51 -10.59 -11.64
C LEU A 69 5.08 -10.27 -11.17
N ASP A 70 4.26 -9.72 -12.05
CA ASP A 70 2.86 -9.41 -11.73
C ASP A 70 2.02 -10.64 -11.48
N GLN A 71 2.21 -11.70 -12.27
CA GLN A 71 1.53 -12.97 -12.05
C GLN A 71 1.89 -13.57 -10.70
N TYR A 72 3.16 -13.54 -10.32
CA TYR A 72 3.60 -13.96 -8.98
C TYR A 72 2.91 -13.14 -7.88
N GLY A 73 2.99 -11.80 -7.97
CA GLY A 73 2.39 -10.91 -6.99
C GLY A 73 0.89 -11.07 -6.86
N GLY A 74 0.18 -11.12 -7.99
CA GLY A 74 -1.27 -11.34 -8.04
C GLY A 74 -1.68 -12.67 -7.41
N LYS A 75 -0.95 -13.75 -7.70
CA LYS A 75 -1.17 -15.06 -7.06
C LYS A 75 -0.95 -14.99 -5.55
N LEU A 76 0.16 -14.41 -5.11
CA LEU A 76 0.50 -14.27 -3.69
C LEU A 76 -0.60 -13.50 -2.93
N ILE A 77 -1.04 -12.37 -3.47
CA ILE A 77 -2.08 -11.56 -2.82
C ILE A 77 -3.41 -12.32 -2.79
N LYS A 78 -3.83 -12.91 -3.91
CA LYS A 78 -5.06 -13.69 -4.00
C LYS A 78 -5.09 -14.84 -2.99
N GLU A 79 -4.01 -15.61 -2.88
CA GLU A 79 -3.97 -16.82 -2.05
C GLU A 79 -3.73 -16.52 -0.57
N GLN A 80 -3.04 -15.43 -0.24
CA GLN A 80 -2.56 -15.22 1.12
C GLN A 80 -2.94 -13.88 1.76
N PHE A 81 -3.39 -12.88 1.02
CA PHE A 81 -3.63 -11.53 1.56
C PHE A 81 -4.96 -10.89 1.13
N LEU A 82 -5.81 -11.61 0.39
CA LEU A 82 -7.11 -11.11 -0.07
C LEU A 82 -8.15 -11.08 1.05
N GLU A 83 -8.32 -12.20 1.75
CA GLU A 83 -9.35 -12.36 2.79
C GLU A 83 -9.03 -11.57 4.05
N GLU A 84 -10.04 -10.88 4.62
CA GLU A 84 -9.94 -10.14 5.89
C GLU A 84 -9.40 -11.05 7.01
N ILE A 85 -8.44 -10.52 7.77
CA ILE A 85 -7.98 -11.19 8.99
C ILE A 85 -8.96 -10.91 10.12
N ASP A 86 -9.51 -11.97 10.71
CA ASP A 86 -10.40 -11.87 11.87
C ASP A 86 -9.77 -11.03 12.99
N TYR A 87 -10.52 -10.06 13.51
CA TYR A 87 -10.11 -9.20 14.62
C TYR A 87 -9.57 -9.99 15.82
N ASN A 88 -10.09 -11.18 16.10
CA ASN A 88 -9.62 -12.04 17.20
C ASN A 88 -8.16 -12.50 17.02
N LEU A 89 -7.64 -12.43 15.79
CA LEU A 89 -6.25 -12.74 15.45
C LEU A 89 -5.36 -11.48 15.38
N LYS A 90 -5.86 -10.30 15.79
CA LYS A 90 -5.13 -9.03 15.63
C LYS A 90 -3.74 -8.99 16.27
N ASP A 91 -3.52 -9.76 17.33
CA ASP A 91 -2.25 -9.84 18.06
C ASP A 91 -1.49 -11.15 17.82
N SER A 92 -2.04 -12.01 16.96
CA SER A 92 -1.44 -13.29 16.57
C SER A 92 -0.34 -13.13 15.53
N GLU A 93 0.57 -14.09 15.50
CA GLU A 93 1.51 -14.26 14.39
C GLU A 93 0.84 -15.06 13.27
N ILE A 94 0.79 -14.48 12.07
CA ILE A 94 0.17 -15.09 10.89
C ILE A 94 1.29 -15.62 9.98
N GLU A 95 1.31 -16.93 9.75
CA GLU A 95 2.28 -17.54 8.86
C GLU A 95 1.93 -17.27 7.40
N LYS A 96 2.93 -16.86 6.62
CA LYS A 96 2.85 -16.58 5.18
C LYS A 96 4.06 -17.17 4.47
N GLU A 97 3.87 -17.61 3.24
CA GLU A 97 4.92 -18.14 2.38
C GLU A 97 5.21 -17.16 1.24
N ILE A 98 6.42 -16.59 1.24
CA ILE A 98 6.84 -15.53 0.34
C ILE A 98 8.20 -15.92 -0.22
N ASP A 99 8.31 -16.04 -1.54
CA ASP A 99 9.60 -16.21 -2.22
C ASP A 99 10.29 -14.85 -2.25
N TYR A 100 11.34 -14.72 -1.45
CA TYR A 100 12.09 -13.48 -1.32
C TYR A 100 12.55 -12.92 -2.68
N SER A 101 13.14 -13.75 -3.54
CA SER A 101 13.86 -13.30 -4.73
C SER A 101 12.92 -12.61 -5.73
N ILE A 102 11.79 -13.27 -6.01
CA ILE A 102 10.79 -12.74 -6.94
C ILE A 102 9.93 -11.65 -6.30
N PHE A 103 9.63 -11.75 -5.00
CA PHE A 103 8.84 -10.74 -4.29
C PHE A 103 9.55 -9.38 -4.26
N VAL A 104 10.84 -9.31 -3.90
CA VAL A 104 11.54 -8.02 -3.86
C VAL A 104 11.69 -7.38 -5.24
N LYS A 105 11.89 -8.20 -6.30
CA LYS A 105 11.90 -7.73 -7.69
C LYS A 105 10.56 -7.08 -8.07
N TRP A 106 9.45 -7.71 -7.67
CA TRP A 106 8.11 -7.19 -7.89
C TRP A 106 7.84 -5.88 -7.13
N ILE A 107 8.21 -5.79 -5.85
CA ILE A 107 8.07 -4.55 -5.07
C ILE A 107 8.91 -3.40 -5.65
N ILE A 108 10.15 -3.67 -6.06
CA ILE A 108 11.02 -2.66 -6.69
C ILE A 108 10.46 -2.23 -8.05
N LYS A 109 9.93 -3.16 -8.86
CA LYS A 109 9.23 -2.85 -10.11
C LYS A 109 8.08 -1.86 -9.87
N ILE A 110 7.17 -2.17 -8.94
CA ILE A 110 6.03 -1.31 -8.61
C ILE A 110 6.52 0.06 -8.15
N THR A 111 7.51 0.10 -7.25
CA THR A 111 8.09 1.36 -6.76
C THR A 111 8.70 2.19 -7.89
N TYR A 112 9.46 1.57 -8.79
CA TYR A 112 10.08 2.25 -9.93
C TYR A 112 9.03 2.82 -10.89
N ASN A 113 8.00 2.04 -11.21
CA ASN A 113 6.88 2.50 -12.03
C ASN A 113 6.17 3.67 -11.37
N TYR A 114 5.85 3.55 -10.07
CA TYR A 114 5.20 4.58 -9.28
C TYR A 114 5.99 5.89 -9.33
N MET A 115 7.26 5.90 -8.91
CA MET A 115 8.08 7.12 -8.89
C MET A 115 8.20 7.78 -10.27
N ARG A 116 8.37 6.97 -11.33
CA ARG A 116 8.40 7.51 -12.71
C ARG A 116 7.08 8.13 -13.13
N SER A 117 5.94 7.55 -12.74
CA SER A 117 4.62 8.13 -13.05
C SER A 117 4.42 9.49 -12.39
N ARG A 118 5.05 9.67 -11.22
CA ARG A 118 5.09 10.89 -10.41
C ARG A 118 6.15 11.89 -10.90
N LYS A 119 7.01 11.48 -11.84
CA LYS A 119 8.18 12.25 -12.33
C LYS A 119 9.14 12.64 -11.19
N THR A 120 9.21 11.84 -10.14
CA THR A 120 10.17 12.02 -9.04
C THR A 120 11.51 11.37 -9.39
N ASP A 121 12.59 11.80 -8.74
CA ASP A 121 13.89 11.17 -8.95
C ASP A 121 13.86 9.72 -8.46
N CYS A 122 14.18 8.81 -9.36
CA CYS A 122 14.27 7.37 -9.09
C CYS A 122 15.59 6.80 -9.60
N SER A 123 16.60 7.65 -9.80
CA SER A 123 17.94 7.26 -10.24
C SER A 123 18.57 6.21 -9.30
N PHE A 124 18.31 6.27 -8.01
CA PHE A 124 18.78 5.28 -7.03
C PHE A 124 18.21 3.87 -7.26
N ILE A 125 17.10 3.74 -8.00
CA ILE A 125 16.47 2.45 -8.33
C ILE A 125 17.08 1.81 -9.57
N THR A 126 17.70 2.60 -10.47
CA THR A 126 18.14 2.09 -11.78
C THR A 126 19.14 0.94 -11.66
N LYS A 127 19.95 0.91 -10.59
CA LYS A 127 20.90 -0.17 -10.28
C LYS A 127 20.24 -1.54 -10.04
N TYR A 128 18.95 -1.59 -9.70
CA TYR A 128 18.20 -2.84 -9.50
C TYR A 128 17.50 -3.34 -10.77
N ILE A 129 17.39 -2.49 -11.81
CA ILE A 129 16.65 -2.80 -13.03
C ILE A 129 17.32 -3.93 -13.81
N GLU A 130 18.65 -3.95 -13.86
CA GLU A 130 19.40 -5.07 -14.46
C GLU A 130 19.12 -6.39 -13.72
N CYS A 131 19.04 -6.36 -12.39
CA CYS A 131 18.71 -7.55 -11.59
C CYS A 131 17.28 -8.04 -11.86
N ILE A 132 16.34 -7.14 -12.13
CA ILE A 132 14.98 -7.51 -12.55
C ILE A 132 15.01 -8.18 -13.93
N LEU A 133 15.74 -7.63 -14.89
CA LEU A 133 15.72 -8.10 -16.27
C LEU A 133 16.48 -9.41 -16.49
N GLU A 134 17.58 -9.64 -15.76
CA GLU A 134 18.51 -10.75 -15.99
C GLU A 134 18.45 -11.83 -14.91
N ASP A 135 17.40 -11.79 -14.08
CA ASP A 135 17.20 -12.70 -12.93
C ASP A 135 18.41 -12.80 -11.98
N LYS A 136 19.20 -11.72 -11.85
CA LYS A 136 20.35 -11.67 -10.95
C LYS A 136 19.93 -11.47 -9.49
N GLU A 137 20.86 -11.75 -8.59
CA GLU A 137 20.70 -11.46 -7.18
C GLU A 137 20.64 -9.94 -6.92
N MET A 138 19.84 -9.55 -5.94
CA MET A 138 19.64 -8.15 -5.58
C MET A 138 20.77 -7.64 -4.67
N PRO A 139 21.35 -6.46 -4.95
CA PRO A 139 22.39 -5.89 -4.10
C PRO A 139 21.85 -5.48 -2.72
N ASP A 140 22.71 -5.56 -1.70
CA ASP A 140 22.42 -5.20 -0.30
C ASP A 140 22.41 -3.67 -0.07
N ALA A 141 21.49 -3.00 -0.76
CA ALA A 141 21.30 -1.55 -0.71
C ALA A 141 19.86 -1.13 -0.37
N PHE A 142 19.01 -2.08 0.01
CA PHE A 142 17.66 -1.85 0.49
C PHE A 142 17.26 -2.91 1.51
N ASN A 143 16.21 -2.64 2.28
CA ASN A 143 15.55 -3.64 3.11
C ASN A 143 14.04 -3.60 2.87
N VAL A 144 13.43 -4.79 2.78
CA VAL A 144 11.98 -4.97 2.66
C VAL A 144 11.47 -5.59 3.95
N PHE A 145 10.44 -4.97 4.50
CA PHE A 145 9.76 -5.38 5.71
C PHE A 145 8.29 -5.67 5.41
N MET A 146 7.72 -6.64 6.11
CA MET A 146 6.31 -6.99 5.98
C MET A 146 5.59 -7.04 7.33
N GLY A 147 4.36 -6.58 7.33
CA GLY A 147 3.36 -6.76 8.37
C GLY A 147 2.01 -7.11 7.75
N VAL A 148 0.99 -7.28 8.59
CA VAL A 148 -0.38 -7.52 8.11
C VAL A 148 -1.32 -6.40 8.49
N HIS A 149 -2.28 -6.16 7.60
CA HIS A 149 -3.45 -5.34 7.87
C HIS A 149 -4.49 -6.13 8.66
N VAL A 150 -5.05 -5.50 9.68
CA VAL A 150 -6.20 -6.04 10.42
C VAL A 150 -7.12 -4.87 10.71
N ASN A 151 -8.40 -4.97 10.34
CA ASN A 151 -9.36 -3.93 10.66
C ASN A 151 -9.58 -3.89 12.18
N THR A 152 -9.03 -2.89 12.86
CA THR A 152 -9.18 -2.69 14.30
C THR A 152 -10.22 -1.62 14.65
N THR A 153 -10.89 -1.04 13.66
CA THR A 153 -11.96 -0.07 13.91
C THR A 153 -13.26 -0.79 14.31
N PRO A 154 -14.14 -0.12 15.07
CA PRO A 154 -15.47 -0.63 15.37
C PRO A 154 -16.44 -0.52 14.18
N LEU A 155 -15.97 -0.06 13.03
CA LEU A 155 -16.76 0.12 11.82
C LEU A 155 -16.23 -0.77 10.68
N PRO A 156 -17.05 -1.08 9.68
CA PRO A 156 -16.57 -1.66 8.43
C PRO A 156 -15.61 -0.72 7.72
N GLU A 157 -14.59 -1.25 7.01
CA GLU A 157 -13.65 -0.38 6.28
C GLU A 157 -14.34 0.46 5.20
N ARG A 158 -15.43 -0.06 4.60
CA ARG A 158 -16.26 0.67 3.63
C ARG A 158 -16.93 1.94 4.18
N CYS A 159 -16.85 2.18 5.50
CA CYS A 159 -17.27 3.46 6.10
C CYS A 159 -16.24 4.58 5.89
N TYR A 160 -15.01 4.20 5.56
CA TYR A 160 -13.90 5.11 5.35
C TYR A 160 -13.51 5.10 3.87
N GLU A 161 -12.43 5.82 3.55
CA GLU A 161 -11.80 5.77 2.24
C GLU A 161 -11.08 4.42 2.07
N TYR A 162 -11.82 3.42 1.58
CA TYR A 162 -11.31 2.07 1.42
C TYR A 162 -10.22 2.00 0.34
N LYS A 163 -8.98 1.76 0.79
CA LYS A 163 -7.75 1.75 -0.04
C LYS A 163 -6.96 0.45 0.15
N PRO A 164 -7.42 -0.70 -0.37
CA PRO A 164 -6.68 -1.96 -0.32
C PRO A 164 -5.41 -1.95 -1.19
N LEU A 165 -5.29 -1.01 -2.14
CA LEU A 165 -4.10 -0.74 -2.94
C LEU A 165 -3.64 0.69 -2.67
N GLU A 166 -2.54 0.84 -1.93
CA GLU A 166 -2.01 2.15 -1.55
C GLU A 166 -0.48 2.16 -1.66
N ILE A 167 0.09 3.29 -2.10
CA ILE A 167 1.53 3.56 -2.05
C ILE A 167 1.72 4.94 -1.42
N VAL A 168 2.51 4.97 -0.35
CA VAL A 168 2.80 6.17 0.43
C VAL A 168 4.31 6.37 0.47
N GLU A 169 4.76 7.55 0.03
CA GLU A 169 6.15 8.00 0.16
C GLU A 169 6.40 8.56 1.57
N GLU A 170 7.54 8.22 2.16
CA GLU A 170 8.02 8.73 3.45
C GLU A 170 6.99 8.68 4.60
N PRO A 171 6.37 7.52 4.88
CA PRO A 171 5.42 7.39 5.98
C PRO A 171 6.09 7.72 7.31
N ARG A 172 5.36 8.42 8.18
CA ARG A 172 5.86 8.83 9.49
C ARG A 172 5.86 7.63 10.44
N LEU A 173 7.02 7.32 11.00
CA LEU A 173 7.15 6.36 12.10
C LEU A 173 6.88 7.09 13.42
N ILE A 174 5.78 6.76 14.12
CA ILE A 174 5.30 7.52 15.28
C ILE A 174 5.21 6.62 16.52
N GLY A 175 5.76 7.09 17.64
CA GLY A 175 5.77 6.39 18.93
C GLY A 175 4.55 6.63 19.82
N THR A 176 3.54 7.36 19.34
CA THR A 176 2.32 7.73 20.08
C THR A 176 1.10 7.61 19.18
N ALA A 177 -0.01 7.08 19.70
CA ALA A 177 -1.25 6.94 18.94
C ALA A 177 -1.78 8.31 18.50
N LEU A 178 -2.20 8.42 17.23
CA LEU A 178 -2.70 9.68 16.69
C LEU A 178 -3.91 10.22 17.45
N GLY A 179 -4.82 9.34 17.89
CA GLY A 179 -5.97 9.76 18.69
C GLY A 179 -5.57 10.40 20.02
N LEU A 180 -4.49 9.92 20.66
CA LEU A 180 -3.96 10.54 21.88
C LEU A 180 -3.31 11.89 21.58
N SER A 181 -2.55 11.98 20.49
CA SER A 181 -1.97 13.25 20.06
C SER A 181 -3.05 14.29 19.80
N MET A 182 -4.16 13.92 19.18
CA MET A 182 -5.29 14.81 18.95
C MET A 182 -6.01 15.21 20.25
N LEU A 183 -6.31 14.24 21.13
CA LEU A 183 -7.02 14.52 22.40
C LEU A 183 -6.23 15.43 23.34
N HIS A 184 -4.89 15.38 23.28
CA HIS A 184 -4.00 16.14 24.15
C HIS A 184 -3.25 17.27 23.44
N ASP A 185 -3.63 17.60 22.20
CA ASP A 185 -3.00 18.65 21.39
C ASP A 185 -1.46 18.51 21.31
N LEU A 186 -0.98 17.28 21.19
CA LEU A 186 0.45 16.99 21.02
C LEU A 186 0.85 17.20 19.55
N PRO A 187 2.08 17.67 19.27
CA PRO A 187 2.59 17.76 17.91
C PRO A 187 2.49 16.43 17.16
N LEU A 188 2.12 16.46 15.88
CA LEU A 188 2.02 15.24 15.04
C LEU A 188 3.37 14.56 14.80
N ASP A 189 4.48 15.24 15.07
CA ASP A 189 5.85 14.72 15.05
C ASP A 189 6.37 14.35 16.44
N TYR A 190 5.52 14.40 17.46
CA TYR A 190 5.86 13.93 18.80
C TYR A 190 6.26 12.45 18.75
N ASN A 191 7.45 12.13 19.29
CA ASN A 191 8.07 10.80 19.22
C ASN A 191 8.19 10.24 17.79
N ARG A 192 8.38 11.10 16.78
CA ARG A 192 8.67 10.67 15.42
C ARG A 192 10.08 10.09 15.32
N VAL A 193 10.18 8.96 14.63
CA VAL A 193 11.46 8.38 14.21
C VAL A 193 11.76 8.84 12.79
N ILE A 194 12.99 9.31 12.56
CA ILE A 194 13.52 9.63 11.24
C ILE A 194 14.57 8.58 10.88
N ILE A 195 14.38 7.90 9.74
CA ILE A 195 15.39 7.02 9.16
C ILE A 195 16.42 7.89 8.44
N SER A 196 17.55 8.15 9.09
CA SER A 196 18.66 8.85 8.47
C SER A 196 19.41 7.92 7.50
N GLY A 197 19.99 8.49 6.44
CA GLY A 197 20.79 7.73 5.48
C GLY A 197 19.98 6.88 4.49
N SER A 198 18.66 7.06 4.40
CA SER A 198 17.83 6.55 3.30
C SER A 198 17.84 7.50 2.09
N GLU A 199 17.75 6.95 0.88
CA GLU A 199 17.38 7.70 -0.33
C GLU A 199 15.88 7.91 -0.40
N ALA A 200 15.11 6.86 -0.07
CA ALA A 200 13.66 6.89 -0.04
C ALA A 200 13.12 5.79 0.90
N THR A 201 11.97 6.05 1.49
CA THR A 201 11.16 5.05 2.18
C THR A 201 9.74 5.05 1.65
N LEU A 202 9.13 3.87 1.51
CA LEU A 202 7.75 3.76 1.04
C LEU A 202 6.99 2.70 1.84
N CYS A 203 5.71 2.95 2.09
CA CYS A 203 4.76 1.94 2.53
C CYS A 203 3.82 1.58 1.37
N LEU A 204 3.66 0.28 1.11
CA LEU A 204 2.74 -0.25 0.13
C LEU A 204 1.71 -1.14 0.83
N ARG A 205 0.43 -0.98 0.50
CA ARG A 205 -0.65 -1.87 0.92
C ARG A 205 -1.16 -2.63 -0.30
N PHE A 206 -1.27 -3.96 -0.18
CA PHE A 206 -1.97 -4.83 -1.13
C PHE A 206 -2.90 -5.78 -0.35
N GLY A 207 -4.19 -5.45 -0.29
CA GLY A 207 -5.14 -6.11 0.61
C GLY A 207 -4.63 -6.06 2.04
N ASN A 208 -4.33 -7.24 2.58
CA ASN A 208 -3.77 -7.39 3.92
C ASN A 208 -2.24 -7.43 4.02
N ALA A 209 -1.52 -7.34 2.90
CA ALA A 209 -0.07 -7.22 2.92
C ALA A 209 0.33 -5.75 3.13
N ILE A 210 1.07 -5.46 4.20
CA ILE A 210 1.71 -4.15 4.41
C ILE A 210 3.21 -4.32 4.22
N ILE A 211 3.76 -3.63 3.23
CA ILE A 211 5.16 -3.67 2.86
C ILE A 211 5.79 -2.32 3.19
N TYR A 212 6.86 -2.32 3.97
CA TYR A 212 7.68 -1.12 4.16
C TYR A 212 9.05 -1.36 3.54
N ILE A 213 9.45 -0.51 2.60
CA ILE A 213 10.75 -0.60 1.91
C ILE A 213 11.60 0.61 2.24
N VAL A 214 12.88 0.37 2.53
CA VAL A 214 13.89 1.40 2.77
C VAL A 214 14.99 1.22 1.75
N PHE A 215 15.20 2.23 0.90
CA PHE A 215 16.37 2.33 0.02
C PHE A 215 17.45 3.13 0.71
N TRP A 216 18.65 2.57 0.82
CA TRP A 216 19.76 3.21 1.54
C TRP A 216 20.66 4.01 0.59
N LYS A 217 21.17 5.15 1.08
CA LYS A 217 22.22 5.89 0.39
C LYS A 217 23.47 5.03 0.29
N ASN A 218 24.24 5.18 -0.79
CA ASN A 218 25.48 4.42 -0.98
C ASN A 218 26.51 4.67 0.14
N ASN A 219 26.49 5.84 0.77
CA ASN A 219 27.35 6.23 1.89
C ASN A 219 26.71 6.01 3.28
N SER A 220 25.60 5.27 3.35
CA SER A 220 24.93 4.98 4.62
C SER A 220 25.80 4.11 5.54
N ILE A 221 25.86 4.48 6.82
CA ILE A 221 26.67 3.77 7.82
C ILE A 221 26.00 2.44 8.18
N LYS A 222 26.72 1.32 8.02
CA LYS A 222 26.19 -0.03 8.24
C LYS A 222 25.58 -0.22 9.64
N GLU A 223 26.24 0.28 10.67
CA GLU A 223 25.76 0.21 12.06
C GLU A 223 24.44 0.96 12.26
N MET A 224 24.27 2.10 11.59
CA MET A 224 23.03 2.87 11.60
C MET A 224 21.91 2.09 10.89
N ARG A 225 22.19 1.50 9.72
CA ARG A 225 21.23 0.62 9.02
C ARG A 225 20.78 -0.51 9.94
N THR A 226 21.70 -1.18 10.63
CA THR A 226 21.39 -2.25 11.58
C THR A 226 20.50 -1.76 12.72
N LYS A 227 20.76 -0.58 13.30
CA LYS A 227 19.91 0.00 14.34
C LYS A 227 18.47 0.25 13.86
N TYR A 228 18.29 0.78 12.64
CA TYR A 228 16.95 1.00 12.09
C TYR A 228 16.24 -0.31 11.74
N VAL A 229 16.96 -1.29 11.19
CA VAL A 229 16.42 -2.64 10.95
C VAL A 229 15.94 -3.27 12.26
N ASP A 230 16.70 -3.12 13.35
CA ASP A 230 16.32 -3.60 14.67
C ASP A 230 15.11 -2.85 15.23
N LEU A 231 15.08 -1.53 15.09
CA LEU A 231 13.98 -0.67 15.52
C LEU A 231 12.67 -1.06 14.85
N LEU A 232 12.66 -1.20 13.52
CA LEU A 232 11.47 -1.56 12.76
C LEU A 232 10.93 -2.94 13.17
N GLN A 233 11.82 -3.89 13.46
CA GLN A 233 11.41 -5.23 13.87
C GLN A 233 10.93 -5.31 15.32
N LYS A 234 11.59 -4.61 16.25
CA LYS A 234 11.29 -4.68 17.69
C LYS A 234 10.16 -3.73 18.09
N GLU A 235 10.19 -2.51 17.57
CA GLU A 235 9.29 -1.45 17.98
C GLU A 235 8.14 -1.22 17.02
N PHE A 236 8.19 -1.67 15.76
CA PHE A 236 7.10 -1.46 14.78
C PHE A 236 6.47 -2.77 14.28
N ASN A 237 6.73 -3.90 14.93
CA ASN A 237 6.20 -5.24 14.60
C ASN A 237 6.51 -5.77 13.19
N PHE A 238 7.27 -5.04 12.38
CA PHE A 238 7.60 -5.45 11.03
C PHE A 238 8.52 -6.66 11.00
N LYS A 239 8.38 -7.52 9.98
CA LYS A 239 9.30 -8.62 9.73
C LYS A 239 10.16 -8.34 8.52
N MET A 240 11.48 -8.26 8.69
CA MET A 240 12.39 -8.12 7.55
C MET A 240 12.44 -9.42 6.74
N LEU A 241 12.27 -9.32 5.43
CA LEU A 241 12.45 -10.43 4.50
C LEU A 241 13.94 -10.67 4.23
N LYS A 242 14.33 -11.92 3.98
CA LYS A 242 15.74 -12.30 3.75
C LYS A 242 15.87 -13.35 2.64
N PRO A 243 16.99 -13.36 1.88
CA PRO A 243 17.31 -14.45 0.98
C PRO A 243 17.31 -15.81 1.68
N GLY A 244 16.89 -16.86 0.96
CA GLY A 244 16.88 -18.25 1.46
C GLY A 244 15.82 -18.55 2.52
N LYS A 245 14.93 -17.60 2.83
CA LYS A 245 13.81 -17.79 3.75
C LYS A 245 12.48 -17.56 3.04
N ASN A 246 11.59 -18.54 3.14
CA ASN A 246 10.29 -18.48 2.47
C ASN A 246 9.11 -18.39 3.43
N LYS A 247 9.23 -18.88 4.67
CA LYS A 247 8.15 -18.82 5.66
C LYS A 247 8.34 -17.69 6.66
N TYR A 248 7.33 -16.84 6.80
CA TYR A 248 7.37 -15.66 7.64
C TYR A 248 6.18 -15.64 8.59
N LYS A 249 6.46 -15.36 9.86
CA LYS A 249 5.44 -15.04 10.86
C LYS A 249 5.29 -13.53 10.92
N LEU A 250 4.19 -13.03 10.36
CA LEU A 250 3.88 -11.61 10.26
C LEU A 250 2.96 -11.19 11.41
N LYS A 251 3.09 -9.94 11.85
CA LYS A 251 2.25 -9.35 12.91
C LYS A 251 1.49 -8.15 12.36
N ARG A 252 0.41 -7.79 13.04
CA ARG A 252 -0.32 -6.55 12.77
C ARG A 252 0.60 -5.34 12.92
N VAL A 253 0.52 -4.48 11.91
CA VAL A 253 1.17 -3.15 11.88
C VAL A 253 0.16 -2.02 11.73
N THR A 254 -1.13 -2.35 11.74
CA THR A 254 -2.25 -1.44 11.50
C THR A 254 -2.92 -1.01 12.80
N ALA A 255 -3.26 0.27 12.88
CA ALA A 255 -4.16 0.86 13.87
C ALA A 255 -5.49 1.32 13.23
N SER A 256 -6.45 1.69 14.08
CA SER A 256 -7.73 2.25 13.64
C SER A 256 -7.52 3.51 12.78
N SER A 257 -6.54 4.33 13.15
CA SER A 257 -6.13 5.51 12.38
C SER A 257 -5.60 5.20 10.98
N ASN A 258 -4.98 4.04 10.75
CA ASN A 258 -4.56 3.64 9.40
C ASN A 258 -5.74 3.28 8.50
N ILE A 259 -6.80 2.73 9.07
CA ILE A 259 -8.01 2.37 8.33
C ILE A 259 -8.80 3.63 7.95
N SER A 260 -8.85 4.62 8.85
CA SER A 260 -9.58 5.87 8.59
C SER A 260 -8.78 6.91 7.79
N MET A 261 -7.44 6.87 7.83
CA MET A 261 -6.60 7.93 7.26
C MET A 261 -5.52 7.44 6.28
N GLY A 262 -5.41 6.12 6.05
CA GLY A 262 -4.36 5.53 5.20
C GLY A 262 -3.01 5.33 5.89
N TYR A 263 -2.00 4.96 5.11
CA TYR A 263 -0.67 4.56 5.59
C TYR A 263 0.39 5.68 5.59
N TRP A 264 -0.02 6.96 5.66
CA TRP A 264 0.93 8.08 5.82
C TRP A 264 1.68 8.05 7.15
N HIS A 265 1.22 7.24 8.11
CA HIS A 265 1.89 6.94 9.37
C HIS A 265 1.94 5.44 9.63
N LEU A 266 2.94 5.05 10.41
CA LEU A 266 3.17 3.70 10.92
C LEU A 266 3.44 3.83 12.42
N LEU A 267 2.67 3.11 13.22
CA LEU A 267 2.72 3.23 14.67
C LEU A 267 3.68 2.21 15.29
N SER A 268 4.39 2.62 16.33
CA SER A 268 5.11 1.68 17.17
C SER A 268 4.14 0.71 17.87
N ARG A 269 4.64 -0.40 18.38
CA ARG A 269 3.90 -1.40 19.14
C ARG A 269 3.25 -0.79 20.39
N SER A 270 3.91 0.16 21.04
CA SER A 270 3.32 0.90 22.17
C SER A 270 2.17 1.79 21.71
N ALA A 271 2.32 2.49 20.58
CA ALA A 271 1.29 3.32 19.99
C ALA A 271 0.10 2.50 19.46
N LEU A 272 0.32 1.31 18.89
CA LEU A 272 -0.77 0.40 18.51
C LEU A 272 -1.63 -0.01 19.72
N ARG A 273 -1.00 -0.23 20.87
CA ARG A 273 -1.74 -0.53 22.12
C ARG A 273 -2.52 0.66 22.64
N GLN A 274 -1.94 1.85 22.58
CA GLN A 274 -2.64 3.09 22.93
C GLN A 274 -3.86 3.32 22.03
N ASP A 275 -3.73 3.07 20.73
CA ASP A 275 -4.82 3.16 19.76
C ASP A 275 -5.94 2.15 20.08
N ASP A 276 -5.58 0.90 20.38
CA ASP A 276 -6.55 -0.12 20.81
C ASP A 276 -7.29 0.28 22.09
N MET A 277 -6.61 0.87 23.07
CA MET A 277 -7.22 1.37 24.32
C MET A 277 -8.21 2.52 24.05
N LEU A 278 -7.89 3.39 23.09
CA LEU A 278 -8.79 4.46 22.67
C LEU A 278 -10.05 3.89 22.00
N VAL A 279 -9.89 2.93 21.08
CA VAL A 279 -11.03 2.26 20.46
C VAL A 279 -11.92 1.60 21.50
N ASP A 280 -11.33 0.86 22.44
CA ASP A 280 -12.05 0.20 23.54
C ASP A 280 -12.83 1.20 24.41
N SER A 281 -12.20 2.34 24.74
CA SER A 281 -12.84 3.42 25.48
C SER A 281 -14.02 4.03 24.71
N LEU A 282 -13.86 4.29 23.41
CA LEU A 282 -14.90 4.87 22.54
C LEU A 282 -16.13 3.97 22.41
N ILE A 283 -15.95 2.65 22.47
CA ILE A 283 -17.06 1.70 22.41
C ILE A 283 -17.52 1.23 23.79
N HIS A 284 -17.03 1.85 24.87
CA HIS A 284 -17.36 1.52 26.26
C HIS A 284 -17.10 0.05 26.62
N GLY A 285 -15.99 -0.51 26.15
CA GLY A 285 -15.59 -1.90 26.44
C GLY A 285 -16.42 -2.97 25.74
N ARG A 286 -17.29 -2.58 24.79
CA ARG A 286 -18.03 -3.54 23.96
C ARG A 286 -17.10 -4.28 23.01
N ASP A 287 -17.48 -5.49 22.62
CA ASP A 287 -16.72 -6.26 21.63
C ASP A 287 -16.73 -5.56 20.25
N VAL A 288 -15.53 -5.34 19.68
CA VAL A 288 -15.35 -4.63 18.40
C VAL A 288 -16.11 -5.30 17.27
N LYS A 289 -16.11 -6.64 17.20
CA LYS A 289 -16.80 -7.38 16.13
C LYS A 289 -18.31 -7.24 16.26
N ALA A 290 -18.83 -7.31 17.49
CA ALA A 290 -20.25 -7.12 17.76
C ALA A 290 -20.71 -5.70 17.39
N VAL A 291 -19.91 -4.67 17.73
CA VAL A 291 -20.21 -3.28 17.35
C VAL A 291 -20.19 -3.13 15.82
N ARG A 292 -19.17 -3.67 15.14
CA ARG A 292 -19.07 -3.65 13.68
C ARG A 292 -20.27 -4.31 13.01
N LYS A 293 -20.63 -5.53 13.43
CA LYS A 293 -21.78 -6.27 12.91
C LYS A 293 -23.10 -5.54 13.16
N SER A 294 -23.24 -4.94 14.35
CA SER A 294 -24.41 -4.11 14.66
C SER A 294 -24.51 -2.93 13.71
N PHE A 295 -23.41 -2.23 13.43
CA PHE A 295 -23.38 -1.11 12.49
C PHE A 295 -23.74 -1.54 11.07
N GLU A 296 -23.18 -2.66 10.59
CA GLU A 296 -23.52 -3.23 9.28
C GLU A 296 -25.00 -3.54 9.15
N SER A 297 -25.61 -4.10 10.19
CA SER A 297 -27.04 -4.45 10.19
C SER A 297 -27.98 -3.24 10.18
N MET A 298 -27.49 -2.04 10.51
CA MET A 298 -28.31 -0.82 10.50
C MET A 298 -28.51 -0.25 9.09
N ARG A 299 -27.81 -0.77 8.08
CA ARG A 299 -27.79 -0.21 6.72
C ARG A 299 -28.00 -1.29 5.67
N SER A 300 -28.95 -1.06 4.78
CA SER A 300 -29.11 -1.88 3.57
C SER A 300 -27.99 -1.61 2.56
N GLU A 301 -27.77 -2.53 1.61
CA GLU A 301 -26.86 -2.28 0.48
C GLU A 301 -27.28 -1.05 -0.35
N GLU A 302 -28.58 -0.75 -0.37
CA GLU A 302 -29.10 0.47 -0.99
C GLU A 302 -28.65 1.74 -0.25
N ASP A 303 -28.64 1.72 1.10
CA ASP A 303 -28.16 2.85 1.91
C ASP A 303 -26.66 3.08 1.73
N TRP A 304 -25.89 2.00 1.58
CA TRP A 304 -24.47 2.07 1.27
C TRP A 304 -24.22 2.71 -0.09
N ARG A 305 -24.95 2.24 -1.12
CA ARG A 305 -24.84 2.79 -2.47
C ARG A 305 -25.24 4.26 -2.51
N ALA A 306 -26.30 4.64 -1.80
CA ALA A 306 -26.74 6.03 -1.70
C ALA A 306 -25.65 6.93 -1.11
N SER A 307 -25.00 6.50 -0.02
CA SER A 307 -23.92 7.28 0.61
C SER A 307 -22.67 7.35 -0.27
N GLN A 308 -22.30 6.25 -0.91
CA GLN A 308 -21.19 6.24 -1.87
C GLN A 308 -21.44 7.27 -2.99
N LEU A 309 -22.62 7.26 -3.61
CA LEU A 309 -22.97 8.17 -4.69
C LEU A 309 -22.96 9.65 -4.26
N LEU A 310 -23.41 9.94 -3.04
CA LEU A 310 -23.33 11.30 -2.48
C LEU A 310 -21.89 11.78 -2.34
N VAL A 311 -21.01 10.94 -1.77
CA VAL A 311 -19.59 11.26 -1.60
C VAL A 311 -18.89 11.37 -2.96
N GLU A 312 -19.11 10.43 -3.88
CA GLU A 312 -18.51 10.47 -5.21
C GLU A 312 -18.95 11.69 -6.02
N ARG A 313 -20.23 12.10 -5.89
CA ARG A 313 -20.75 13.28 -6.57
C ARG A 313 -20.05 14.56 -6.11
N ASP A 314 -19.72 14.65 -4.83
CA ASP A 314 -18.99 15.76 -4.24
C ASP A 314 -17.49 15.73 -4.59
N MET A 315 -16.87 14.55 -4.52
CA MET A 315 -15.45 14.36 -4.85
C MET A 315 -15.15 14.53 -6.34
N PHE A 316 -16.09 14.12 -7.23
CA PHE A 316 -15.90 14.10 -8.68
C PHE A 316 -17.02 14.84 -9.43
N PRO A 317 -17.21 16.15 -9.18
CA PRO A 317 -18.36 16.90 -9.71
C PRO A 317 -18.40 16.98 -11.24
N GLU A 318 -17.23 16.90 -11.89
CA GLU A 318 -17.09 16.95 -13.35
C GLU A 318 -17.15 15.57 -14.03
N ASN A 319 -17.21 14.47 -13.27
CA ASN A 319 -17.26 13.14 -13.84
C ASN A 319 -18.69 12.82 -14.34
N ARG A 320 -18.85 12.75 -15.67
CA ARG A 320 -20.16 12.50 -16.32
C ARG A 320 -20.79 11.17 -15.92
N ARG A 321 -19.99 10.13 -15.69
CA ARG A 321 -20.49 8.81 -15.28
C ARG A 321 -21.04 8.86 -13.86
N VAL A 322 -20.29 9.43 -12.92
CA VAL A 322 -20.74 9.63 -11.53
C VAL A 322 -22.02 10.47 -11.50
N LYS A 323 -22.07 11.58 -12.26
CA LYS A 323 -23.27 12.41 -12.36
C LYS A 323 -24.48 11.62 -12.84
N LYS A 324 -24.31 10.81 -13.90
CA LYS A 324 -25.38 9.97 -14.43
C LYS A 324 -25.84 8.91 -13.43
N GLU A 325 -24.91 8.18 -12.81
CA GLU A 325 -25.23 7.15 -11.81
C GLU A 325 -25.96 7.75 -10.59
N TYR A 326 -25.55 8.94 -10.14
CA TYR A 326 -26.24 9.69 -9.10
C TYR A 326 -27.67 10.07 -9.51
N GLU A 327 -27.84 10.70 -10.68
CA GLU A 327 -29.16 11.11 -11.17
C GLU A 327 -30.09 9.91 -11.37
N ASP A 328 -29.60 8.82 -11.98
CA ASP A 328 -30.38 7.60 -12.22
C ASP A 328 -30.80 6.92 -10.90
N PHE A 329 -29.94 6.95 -9.87
CA PHE A 329 -30.24 6.34 -8.57
C PHE A 329 -31.28 7.14 -7.77
N PHE A 330 -31.14 8.47 -7.70
CA PHE A 330 -32.04 9.31 -6.88
C PHE A 330 -33.32 9.73 -7.61
N ARG A 331 -33.33 9.82 -8.95
CA ARG A 331 -34.55 10.16 -9.71
C ARG A 331 -35.67 9.11 -9.57
N ASN A 332 -35.32 7.85 -9.33
CA ASN A 332 -36.29 6.77 -9.15
C ASN A 332 -36.84 6.68 -7.70
N ARG A 333 -36.51 7.64 -6.83
CA ARG A 333 -36.85 7.66 -5.40
C ARG A 333 -37.69 8.87 -4.96
N ASP A 334 -37.90 9.83 -5.86
CA ASP A 334 -38.94 10.86 -5.74
C ASP A 334 -40.24 10.37 -6.40
#